data_AF-A0A2A7B2A6-F1
#
_entry.id   AF-A0A2A7B2A6-F1
#
_cell.length_a   1.000
_cell.length_b   1.000
_cell.length_c   1.000
_cell.angle_alpha   90.00
_cell.angle_beta   90.00
_cell.angle_gamma   90.00
#
_symmetry.space_group_name_H-M   'P 1'
#
loop_
_entity.id
_entity.type
_entity.pdbx_description
1 polymer ?
#
loop_
_entity_poly.entity_id
_entity_poly.type
_entity_poly.pdbx_seq_one_letter_code
_entity_poly.pdbx_strand_id
1 'polypeptide(L)'
;IDDIQFFAGKDRTQEEFFHTFNALFDGKQQIILTCDRYPREVEGLEPRLKSRLAWGLSVAIEPPDFETRAQIVISTAKERGAAIPEEVAFLLAKKMRSNVRDLEGALNTLT
;
A
#
# COMPACT_ATOMS: atom_id res chain seq x y z
N ILE A 1 -6.19 2.27 -8.49
CA ILE A 1 -7.06 1.15 -8.05
C ILE A 1 -6.32 0.44 -6.95
N ASP A 2 -6.99 0.22 -5.82
CA ASP A 2 -6.40 -0.41 -4.65
C ASP A 2 -6.62 -1.94 -4.67
N ASP A 3 -5.73 -2.69 -4.00
CA ASP A 3 -5.87 -4.11 -3.68
C ASP A 3 -6.30 -5.04 -4.84
N ILE A 4 -5.58 -5.01 -5.96
CA ILE A 4 -5.93 -5.80 -7.15
C ILE A 4 -5.87 -7.33 -6.92
N GLN A 5 -5.20 -7.79 -5.85
CA GLN A 5 -5.15 -9.20 -5.45
C GLN A 5 -6.56 -9.77 -5.21
N PHE A 6 -7.55 -8.95 -4.85
CA PHE A 6 -8.93 -9.40 -4.64
C PHE A 6 -9.68 -9.72 -5.94
N PHE A 7 -9.08 -9.50 -7.11
CA PHE A 7 -9.67 -9.92 -8.39
C PHE A 7 -9.39 -11.39 -8.70
N ALA A 8 -8.43 -12.01 -8.01
CA ALA A 8 -8.10 -13.43 -8.17
C ALA A 8 -9.35 -14.32 -8.04
N GLY A 9 -9.53 -15.23 -9.01
CA GLY A 9 -10.68 -16.15 -9.05
C GLY A 9 -12.03 -15.50 -9.36
N LYS A 10 -12.09 -14.19 -9.62
CA LYS A 10 -13.32 -13.48 -10.02
C LYS A 10 -13.30 -13.21 -11.52
N ASP A 11 -13.53 -14.24 -12.33
CA ASP A 11 -13.33 -14.21 -13.79
C ASP A 11 -13.98 -13.01 -14.47
N ARG A 12 -15.26 -12.73 -14.18
CA ARG A 12 -15.96 -11.57 -14.76
C ARG A 12 -15.34 -10.23 -14.34
N THR A 13 -14.88 -10.11 -13.09
CA THR A 13 -14.19 -8.88 -12.64
C THR A 13 -12.85 -8.70 -13.34
N GLN A 14 -12.10 -9.79 -13.52
CA GLN A 14 -10.84 -9.80 -14.24
C GLN A 14 -11.01 -9.40 -15.71
N GLU A 15 -12.07 -9.91 -16.36
CA GLU A 15 -12.40 -9.58 -17.75
C GLU A 15 -12.76 -8.10 -17.94
N GLU A 16 -13.68 -7.57 -17.15
CA GLU A 16 -14.06 -6.15 -17.21
C GLU A 16 -12.87 -5.23 -16.89
N PHE A 17 -12.05 -5.62 -15.91
CA PHE A 17 -10.83 -4.89 -15.59
C PHE A 17 -9.82 -4.93 -16.74
N PHE A 18 -9.66 -6.06 -17.44
CA PHE A 18 -8.77 -6.17 -18.59
C PHE A 18 -9.18 -5.21 -19.72
N HIS A 19 -10.47 -5.12 -20.03
CA HIS A 19 -10.98 -4.17 -21.02
C HIS A 19 -10.76 -2.72 -20.59
N THR A 20 -11.07 -2.41 -19.33
CA THR A 20 -10.85 -1.08 -18.76
C THR A 20 -9.37 -0.68 -18.81
N PHE A 21 -8.47 -1.57 -18.39
CA PHE A 21 -7.03 -1.35 -18.41
C PHE A 21 -6.55 -1.04 -19.82
N ASN A 22 -6.95 -1.81 -20.82
CA ASN A 22 -6.54 -1.59 -22.20
C ASN A 22 -7.04 -0.26 -22.75
N ALA A 23 -8.30 0.09 -22.50
CA ALA A 23 -8.84 1.38 -22.94
C ALA A 23 -8.05 2.57 -22.35
N LEU A 24 -7.73 2.51 -21.06
CA LEU A 24 -6.91 3.54 -20.39
C LEU A 24 -5.46 3.56 -20.93
N PHE A 25 -4.88 2.38 -21.13
CA PHE A 25 -3.49 2.22 -21.60
C PHE A 25 -3.33 2.73 -23.03
N ASP A 26 -4.21 2.32 -23.94
CA ASP A 26 -4.21 2.76 -25.34
C ASP A 26 -4.52 4.27 -25.45
N GLY A 27 -5.36 4.78 -24.54
CA GLY A 27 -5.61 6.20 -24.35
C GLY A 27 -4.45 6.99 -23.71
N LYS A 28 -3.32 6.35 -23.38
CA LYS A 28 -2.16 6.93 -22.70
C LYS A 28 -2.51 7.61 -21.38
N GLN A 29 -3.52 7.11 -20.67
CA GLN A 29 -3.92 7.61 -19.36
C GLN A 29 -3.06 7.00 -18.27
N GLN A 30 -2.86 7.75 -17.17
CA GLN A 30 -2.08 7.26 -16.04
C GLN A 30 -2.85 6.17 -15.29
N ILE A 31 -2.19 5.03 -15.04
CA ILE A 31 -2.75 3.91 -14.30
C ILE A 31 -1.86 3.66 -13.09
N ILE A 32 -2.43 3.79 -11.89
CA ILE A 32 -1.76 3.48 -10.62
C ILE A 32 -2.54 2.36 -9.94
N LEU A 33 -1.84 1.28 -9.60
CA LEU A 33 -2.38 0.08 -9.00
C LEU A 33 -1.56 -0.27 -7.77
N THR A 34 -2.20 -0.79 -6.73
CA THR A 34 -1.51 -1.36 -5.55
C THR A 34 -1.79 -2.87 -5.50
N CYS A 35 -0.86 -3.60 -4.89
CA CYS A 35 -1.03 -5.01 -4.64
C CYS A 35 -0.20 -5.42 -3.42
N ASP A 36 -0.75 -6.28 -2.56
CA ASP A 36 -0.05 -6.81 -1.38
C ASP A 36 1.17 -7.67 -1.72
N ARG A 37 1.20 -8.22 -2.95
CA ARG A 37 2.26 -9.11 -3.43
C ARG A 37 2.60 -8.76 -4.86
N TYR A 38 3.72 -9.28 -5.35
CA TYR A 38 4.03 -9.10 -6.77
C TYR A 38 2.93 -9.75 -7.63
N PRO A 39 2.45 -9.08 -8.69
CA PRO A 39 1.37 -9.61 -9.55
C PRO A 39 1.60 -11.04 -10.04
N ARG A 40 2.87 -11.40 -10.30
CA ARG A 40 3.27 -12.76 -10.73
C ARG A 40 2.92 -13.84 -9.69
N GLU A 41 2.96 -13.49 -8.40
CA GLU A 41 2.73 -14.36 -7.23
C GLU A 41 1.25 -14.45 -6.82
N VAL A 42 0.37 -13.64 -7.42
CA VAL A 42 -1.06 -13.67 -7.12
C VAL A 42 -1.68 -14.90 -7.80
N GLU A 43 -1.97 -15.95 -7.03
CA GLU A 43 -2.70 -17.11 -7.52
C GLU A 43 -4.13 -16.73 -7.93
N GLY A 44 -4.67 -17.35 -8.99
CA GLY A 44 -6.02 -17.04 -9.50
C GLY A 44 -6.14 -15.75 -10.32
N LEU A 45 -5.08 -14.95 -10.45
CA LEU A 45 -5.02 -13.83 -11.40
C LEU A 45 -4.63 -14.35 -12.79
N GLU A 46 -5.39 -13.95 -13.82
CA GLU A 46 -5.19 -14.42 -15.19
C GLU A 46 -3.78 -14.07 -15.72
N PRO A 47 -3.13 -14.96 -16.49
CA PRO A 47 -1.80 -14.71 -17.04
C PRO A 47 -1.69 -13.41 -17.85
N ARG A 48 -2.76 -13.05 -18.58
CA ARG A 48 -2.81 -11.79 -19.36
C ARG A 48 -2.74 -10.56 -18.47
N LEU A 49 -3.43 -10.55 -17.32
CA LEU A 49 -3.37 -9.47 -16.36
C LEU A 49 -1.98 -9.39 -15.71
N LYS A 50 -1.41 -10.54 -15.29
CA LYS A 50 -0.04 -10.60 -14.76
C LYS A 50 0.98 -9.98 -15.72
N SER A 51 0.88 -10.28 -17.01
CA SER A 51 1.77 -9.72 -18.03
C SER A 51 1.61 -8.20 -18.16
N ARG A 52 0.38 -7.69 -18.21
CA ARG A 52 0.12 -6.25 -18.31
C ARG A 52 0.63 -5.47 -17.11
N LEU A 53 0.44 -6.01 -15.91
CA LEU A 53 0.93 -5.40 -14.67
C LEU A 53 2.47 -5.32 -14.62
N ALA A 54 3.16 -6.23 -15.30
CA ALA A 54 4.61 -6.23 -15.41
C ALA A 54 5.17 -5.23 -16.45
N TRP A 55 4.35 -4.64 -17.31
CA TRP A 55 4.81 -3.64 -18.30
C TRP A 55 5.08 -2.26 -17.68
N GLY A 56 4.54 -2.02 -16.48
CA GLY A 56 4.72 -0.77 -15.76
C GLY A 56 5.94 -0.79 -14.83
N LEU A 57 6.11 0.32 -14.12
CA LEU A 57 7.06 0.43 -13.02
C LEU A 57 6.47 -0.29 -11.79
N SER A 58 7.12 -1.38 -11.37
CA SER A 58 6.79 -2.08 -10.12
C SER A 58 7.74 -1.63 -9.01
N VAL A 59 7.20 -1.02 -7.96
CA VAL A 59 7.96 -0.57 -6.78
C VAL A 59 7.39 -1.27 -5.56
N ALA A 60 8.26 -1.99 -4.83
CA ALA A 60 7.90 -2.57 -3.55
C ALA A 60 7.98 -1.51 -2.45
N ILE A 61 7.01 -1.53 -1.54
CA ILE A 61 7.04 -0.73 -0.32
C ILE A 61 7.50 -1.65 0.79
N GLU A 62 8.71 -1.41 1.29
CA GLU A 62 9.26 -2.16 2.42
C GLU A 62 8.80 -1.56 3.75
N PRO A 63 8.74 -2.36 4.83
CA PRO A 63 8.48 -1.85 6.16
C PRO A 63 9.50 -0.76 6.54
N PRO A 64 9.06 0.37 7.11
CA PRO A 64 9.95 1.46 7.47
C PRO A 64 10.94 1.04 8.57
N ASP A 65 12.16 1.58 8.50
CA ASP A 65 13.16 1.45 9.56
C ASP A 65 12.77 2.22 10.84
N PHE A 66 13.58 2.10 11.89
CA PHE A 66 13.27 2.73 13.18
C PHE A 66 13.14 4.25 13.08
N GLU A 67 14.06 4.90 12.35
CA GLU A 67 14.09 6.35 12.19
C GLU A 67 12.85 6.84 11.45
N THR A 68 12.51 6.18 10.35
CA THR A 68 11.32 6.45 9.55
C THR A 68 10.05 6.23 10.36
N ARG A 69 9.96 5.15 11.17
CA ARG A 69 8.81 4.92 12.06
C ARG A 69 8.64 6.04 13.09
N ALA A 70 9.72 6.53 13.68
CA ALA A 70 9.66 7.64 14.62
C ALA A 70 9.18 8.92 13.94
N GLN A 71 9.69 9.24 12.75
CA GLN A 71 9.27 10.41 11.99
C GLN A 71 7.81 10.35 11.55
N ILE A 72 7.32 9.16 11.17
CA ILE A 72 5.89 8.95 10.87
C ILE A 72 5.05 9.34 12.10
N VAL A 73 5.37 8.81 13.28
CA VAL A 73 4.61 9.11 14.51
C VAL A 73 4.61 10.61 14.83
N ILE A 74 5.77 11.28 14.71
CA ILE A 74 5.90 12.72 14.97
C ILE A 74 5.10 13.53 13.94
N SER A 75 5.21 13.21 12.64
CA SER A 75 4.48 13.91 11.58
C SER A 75 2.98 13.75 11.75
N THR A 76 2.51 12.52 11.97
CA THR A 76 1.09 12.22 12.15
C THR A 76 0.53 12.91 13.40
N ALA A 77 1.26 12.96 14.51
CA ALA A 77 0.81 13.69 15.70
C ALA A 77 0.70 15.19 15.44
N LYS A 78 1.70 15.77 14.76
CA LYS A 78 1.73 17.19 14.39
C LYS A 78 0.57 17.55 13.45
N GLU A 79 0.30 16.73 12.43
CA GLU A 79 -0.82 16.91 11.50
C GLU A 79 -2.17 16.89 12.21
N ARG A 80 -2.28 16.10 13.28
CA ARG A 80 -3.48 16.01 14.13
C ARG A 80 -3.56 17.08 15.21
N GLY A 81 -2.56 17.96 15.31
CA GLY A 81 -2.48 18.97 16.37
C GLY A 81 -2.24 18.39 17.77
N ALA A 82 -1.79 17.14 17.87
CA ALA A 82 -1.48 16.49 19.12
C ALA A 82 -0.02 16.71 19.51
N ALA A 83 0.20 17.14 20.75
CA ALA A 83 1.53 17.28 21.33
C ALA A 83 1.94 15.95 21.99
N ILE A 84 2.85 15.22 21.37
CA ILE A 84 3.49 14.04 21.98
C ILE A 84 4.96 14.35 22.29
N PRO A 85 5.48 13.98 23.46
CA PRO A 85 6.91 14.04 23.72
C PRO A 85 7.66 13.12 22.74
N GLU A 86 8.84 13.56 22.29
CA GLU A 86 9.67 12.81 21.34
C GLU A 86 10.05 11.41 21.87
N GLU A 87 10.29 11.30 23.18
CA GLU A 87 10.55 10.03 23.86
C GLU A 87 9.39 9.02 23.71
N VAL A 88 8.14 9.51 23.69
CA VAL A 88 6.95 8.67 23.46
C VAL A 88 6.92 8.21 22.01
N ALA A 89 7.23 9.08 21.05
CA ALA A 89 7.32 8.71 19.64
C ALA A 89 8.39 7.64 19.40
N PHE A 90 9.56 7.78 20.01
CA PHE A 90 10.63 6.79 19.95
C PHE A 90 10.24 5.47 20.62
N LEU A 91 9.53 5.52 21.75
CA LEU A 91 9.02 4.33 22.42
C LEU A 91 8.02 3.57 21.53
N LEU A 92 7.10 4.29 20.87
CA LEU A 92 6.15 3.71 19.92
C LEU A 92 6.89 3.06 18.73
N ALA A 93 7.81 3.78 18.10
CA ALA A 93 8.61 3.30 16.97
C ALA A 93 9.49 2.08 17.32
N LYS A 94 9.94 1.97 18.58
CA LYS A 94 10.72 0.83 19.08
C LYS A 94 9.87 -0.42 19.29
N LYS A 95 8.64 -0.25 19.80
CA LYS A 95 7.72 -1.35 20.14
C LYS A 95 6.93 -1.86 18.93
N MET A 96 6.49 -0.98 18.04
CA MET A 96 5.69 -1.30 16.87
C MET A 96 6.61 -1.50 15.67
N ARG A 97 6.79 -2.76 15.24
CA ARG A 97 7.71 -3.15 14.15
C ARG A 97 7.01 -3.72 12.91
N SER A 98 5.71 -3.94 13.01
CA SER A 98 4.90 -4.66 12.03
C SER A 98 4.56 -3.81 10.80
N ASN A 99 3.80 -2.73 10.99
CA ASN A 99 3.37 -1.86 9.91
C ASN A 99 3.03 -0.45 10.43
N VAL A 100 2.85 0.50 9.50
CA VAL A 100 2.51 1.89 9.83
C VAL A 100 1.14 2.02 10.50
N ARG A 101 0.17 1.16 10.14
CA ARG A 101 -1.18 1.19 10.72
C ARG A 101 -1.17 0.92 12.22
N ASP A 102 -0.28 0.05 12.70
CA ASP A 102 -0.13 -0.23 14.14
C ASP A 102 0.48 0.96 14.89
N LEU A 103 1.41 1.71 14.26
CA LEU A 103 1.92 2.96 14.81
C LEU A 103 0.80 4.00 14.94
N GLU A 104 0.02 4.19 13.88
CA GLU A 104 -1.10 5.13 13.88
C GLU A 104 -2.19 4.75 14.89
N GLY A 105 -2.48 3.44 15.02
CA GLY A 105 -3.43 2.93 16.01
C GLY A 105 -2.96 3.15 17.46
N ALA A 106 -1.67 2.96 17.73
CA ALA A 106 -1.09 3.27 19.03
C ALA A 106 -1.15 4.78 19.32
N LEU A 107 -0.84 5.61 18.33
CA LEU A 107 -0.93 7.07 18.45
C LEU A 107 -2.37 7.53 18.72
N ASN A 108 -3.36 6.98 18.01
CA ASN A 108 -4.80 7.24 18.24
C ASN A 108 -5.26 6.97 19.67
N THR A 109 -4.59 6.07 20.39
CA THR A 109 -4.96 5.74 21.78
C THR A 109 -4.42 6.79 22.77
N LEU A 110 -3.45 7.60 22.34
CA LEU A 110 -2.74 8.58 23.19
C LEU A 110 -3.21 10.02 22.94
N THR A 111 -3.89 10.27 21.82
CA THR A 111 -4.27 11.61 21.32
C THR A 111 -5.76 11.67 21.07
#